data_AF-A0A3B0XFC4-F1
#
_entry.id   AF-A0A3B0XFC4-F1
#
_cell.length_a   1.000
_cell.length_b   1.000
_cell.length_c   1.000
_cell.angle_alpha   90.00
_cell.angle_beta   90.00
_cell.angle_gamma   90.00
#
_symmetry.space_group_name_H-M   'P 1'
#
loop_
_entity.id
_entity.type
_entity.pdbx_description
1 polymer ?
#
loop_
_entity_poly.entity_id
_entity_poly.type
_entity_poly.pdbx_seq_one_letter_code
_entity_poly.pdbx_strand_id
1 'polypeptide(L)'
;MKIEKILLLLMFIAFALYGCGGGGGGSAPTGTTGGTPTDTSIDFSLFPADYFTSYNVSADLTGNDNKGSTITGRITEQLQAQTTFMGAAALPVVAQTQFTASNGGFAAATVTSYFSTDASSRKFLGVSGDVVTASSSSTFVIPQTANIGDSGVMGTYTDNAGFVTSVTWRLEDGLNGNAKLVILNLTMNNAVVDNTLTSTYLIQPDGTRLSVEIVTLNVNVSLIVTLRGTY
;
A
#
# COMPACT_ATOMS: atom_id res chain seq x y z
N MET A 1 -17.90 -12.13 24.95
CA MET A 1 -17.46 -12.46 23.57
C MET A 1 -17.65 -11.26 22.65
N LYS A 2 -16.85 -10.18 22.80
CA LYS A 2 -17.07 -8.91 22.06
C LYS A 2 -15.88 -7.91 22.04
N ILE A 3 -14.65 -8.36 22.32
CA ILE A 3 -13.44 -7.49 22.34
C ILE A 3 -12.34 -8.00 21.37
N GLU A 4 -12.43 -9.21 20.86
CA GLU A 4 -11.38 -9.82 20.02
C GLU A 4 -11.50 -9.51 18.52
N LYS A 5 -12.59 -8.88 18.07
CA LYS A 5 -12.89 -8.68 16.63
C LYS A 5 -12.52 -7.30 16.08
N ILE A 6 -12.08 -6.39 16.94
CA ILE A 6 -11.58 -5.05 16.58
C ILE A 6 -10.04 -5.08 16.45
N LEU A 7 -9.41 -6.20 16.83
CA LEU A 7 -7.95 -6.39 16.93
C LEU A 7 -7.26 -6.80 15.61
N LEU A 8 -8.00 -7.06 14.53
CA LEU A 8 -7.50 -7.90 13.42
C LEU A 8 -6.82 -7.14 12.27
N LEU A 9 -6.94 -5.80 12.23
CA LEU A 9 -6.07 -4.89 11.47
C LEU A 9 -5.30 -3.98 12.44
N LEU A 10 -5.13 -4.43 13.70
CA LEU A 10 -4.35 -3.78 14.76
C LEU A 10 -2.97 -4.44 14.95
N MET A 11 -2.63 -5.46 14.15
CA MET A 11 -1.27 -6.02 14.09
C MET A 11 -0.36 -5.24 13.11
N PHE A 12 -0.55 -3.91 13.07
CA PHE A 12 0.29 -2.96 12.35
C PHE A 12 0.50 -1.67 13.16
N ILE A 13 0.96 -1.82 14.42
CA ILE A 13 1.36 -0.74 15.34
C ILE A 13 0.21 -0.18 16.19
N ALA A 14 -0.34 -0.98 17.10
CA ALA A 14 -1.05 -0.40 18.25
C ALA A 14 -1.11 -1.36 19.44
N PHE A 15 0.05 -1.61 20.06
CA PHE A 15 0.14 -1.98 21.48
C PHE A 15 1.44 -1.44 22.11
N ALA A 16 1.30 -0.31 22.81
CA ALA A 16 2.07 0.14 23.99
C ALA A 16 2.05 1.68 24.10
N LEU A 17 0.92 2.27 24.52
CA LEU A 17 0.86 3.69 24.91
C LEU A 17 -0.03 3.87 26.15
N TYR A 18 0.55 3.55 27.31
CA TYR A 18 0.38 4.39 28.51
C TYR A 18 1.78 4.78 28.95
N GLY A 19 2.18 5.99 28.57
CA GLY A 19 3.48 6.58 28.86
C GLY A 19 3.42 8.07 28.58
N CYS A 20 2.99 8.81 29.60
CA CYS A 20 3.01 10.27 29.66
C CYS A 20 4.45 10.78 29.48
N GLY A 21 4.68 11.84 28.70
CA GLY A 21 5.88 12.66 28.86
C GLY A 21 6.36 13.44 27.64
N GLY A 22 6.18 14.76 27.70
CA GLY A 22 7.28 15.70 27.41
C GLY A 22 7.34 16.28 26.01
N GLY A 23 7.00 17.57 25.90
CA GLY A 23 7.08 18.33 24.65
C GLY A 23 8.49 18.66 24.18
N GLY A 24 8.57 19.06 22.92
CA GLY A 24 9.78 19.57 22.29
C GLY A 24 9.46 20.09 20.90
N GLY A 25 9.30 21.41 20.77
CA GLY A 25 9.12 22.07 19.50
C GLY A 25 10.40 22.01 18.65
N GLY A 26 10.25 21.68 17.37
CA GLY A 26 11.32 21.67 16.39
C GLY A 26 10.83 22.24 15.07
N SER A 27 11.45 23.34 14.65
CA SER A 27 11.15 24.14 13.47
C SER A 27 11.14 23.34 12.17
N ALA A 28 10.23 23.71 11.27
CA ALA A 28 10.13 23.16 9.92
C ALA A 28 11.42 23.43 9.11
N PRO A 29 12.04 22.42 8.49
CA PRO A 29 13.04 22.65 7.46
C PRO A 29 12.33 23.11 6.18
N THR A 30 12.50 24.37 5.80
CA THR A 30 12.20 24.87 4.46
C THR A 30 13.28 24.38 3.50
N GLY A 31 13.12 23.16 2.98
CA GLY A 31 13.89 22.63 1.87
C GLY A 31 13.13 22.84 0.56
N THR A 32 13.58 23.79 -0.26
CA THR A 32 13.15 23.94 -1.65
C THR A 32 13.70 22.76 -2.47
N THR A 33 12.88 21.75 -2.76
CA THR A 33 13.21 20.71 -3.73
C THR A 33 12.83 21.17 -5.13
N GLY A 34 13.80 21.76 -5.83
CA GLY A 34 13.72 21.99 -7.27
C GLY A 34 13.97 20.69 -8.03
N GLY A 35 12.91 20.15 -8.64
CA GLY A 35 13.01 19.16 -9.71
C GLY A 35 12.39 19.75 -10.98
N THR A 36 12.83 19.27 -12.13
CA THR A 36 12.21 19.65 -13.41
C THR A 36 10.88 18.91 -13.54
N PRO A 37 9.77 19.59 -13.88
CA PRO A 37 8.51 18.92 -14.18
C PRO A 37 8.71 17.85 -15.25
N THR A 38 8.09 16.70 -15.06
CA THR A 38 8.19 15.61 -16.03
C THR A 38 7.26 15.87 -17.22
N ASP A 39 7.69 15.49 -18.42
CA ASP A 39 6.85 15.55 -19.61
C ASP A 39 5.65 14.62 -19.44
N THR A 40 4.44 15.19 -19.48
CA THR A 40 3.19 14.46 -19.27
C THR A 40 2.82 13.56 -20.45
N SER A 41 3.53 13.63 -21.59
CA SER A 41 3.34 12.74 -22.74
C SER A 41 4.09 11.42 -22.64
N ILE A 42 4.94 11.24 -21.62
CA ILE A 42 5.64 9.98 -21.38
C ILE A 42 4.64 8.94 -20.86
N ASP A 43 4.62 7.77 -21.50
CA ASP A 43 3.92 6.60 -20.99
C ASP A 43 4.71 5.95 -19.85
N PHE A 44 4.09 5.79 -18.70
CA PHE A 44 4.64 5.07 -17.56
C PHE A 44 3.97 3.71 -17.42
N SER A 45 4.75 2.64 -17.32
CA SER A 45 4.18 1.34 -16.95
C SER A 45 3.78 1.32 -15.48
N LEU A 46 2.58 0.81 -15.19
CA LEU A 46 2.10 0.72 -13.80
C LEU A 46 2.73 -0.43 -13.01
N PHE A 47 3.39 -1.35 -13.71
CA PHE A 47 4.09 -2.48 -13.13
C PHE A 47 5.49 -2.58 -13.74
N PRO A 48 6.51 -2.95 -12.94
CA PRO A 48 7.79 -3.39 -13.49
C PRO A 48 7.61 -4.50 -14.54
N ALA A 49 8.49 -4.55 -15.55
CA ALA A 49 8.43 -5.56 -16.61
C ALA A 49 8.47 -7.02 -16.07
N ASP A 50 9.10 -7.23 -14.92
CA ASP A 50 9.23 -8.53 -14.25
C ASP A 50 8.15 -8.81 -13.18
N TYR A 51 7.22 -7.88 -12.95
CA TYR A 51 6.24 -7.93 -11.86
C TYR A 51 5.39 -9.21 -11.86
N PHE A 52 5.09 -9.72 -13.06
CA PHE A 52 4.25 -10.92 -13.25
C PHE A 52 5.01 -12.12 -13.81
N THR A 53 6.35 -12.11 -13.77
CA THR A 53 7.19 -13.22 -14.27
C THR A 53 8.22 -13.70 -13.24
N SER A 54 8.90 -12.78 -12.54
CA SER A 54 9.97 -13.14 -11.60
C SER A 54 10.15 -12.15 -10.45
N TYR A 55 9.12 -11.38 -10.11
CA TYR A 55 9.20 -10.28 -9.15
C TYR A 55 9.65 -10.74 -7.77
N ASN A 56 10.72 -10.11 -7.27
CA ASN A 56 11.19 -10.26 -5.90
C ASN A 56 11.97 -9.00 -5.52
N VAL A 57 11.36 -8.16 -4.68
CA VAL A 57 11.98 -6.91 -4.22
C VAL A 57 11.83 -6.74 -2.73
N SER A 58 12.62 -5.85 -2.16
CA SER A 58 12.49 -5.46 -0.76
C SER A 58 12.95 -4.04 -0.53
N ALA A 59 12.33 -3.35 0.41
CA ALA A 59 12.76 -2.04 0.87
C ALA A 59 12.79 -2.02 2.40
N ASP A 60 13.85 -1.46 2.96
CA ASP A 60 13.88 -1.11 4.38
C ASP A 60 13.12 0.21 4.55
N LEU A 61 12.21 0.23 5.53
CA LEU A 61 11.26 1.30 5.76
C LEU A 61 11.60 2.04 7.05
N THR A 62 11.52 3.37 7.00
CA THR A 62 11.65 4.24 8.17
C THR A 62 10.58 5.32 8.16
N GLY A 63 10.16 5.75 9.34
CA GLY A 63 9.24 6.86 9.46
C GLY A 63 8.66 6.98 10.86
N ASN A 64 7.47 7.53 10.97
CA ASN A 64 6.90 7.92 12.25
C ASN A 64 5.39 7.73 12.28
N ASP A 65 4.85 7.60 13.49
CA ASP A 65 3.43 7.79 13.72
C ASP A 65 3.11 9.27 14.02
N ASN A 66 1.83 9.63 14.00
CA ASN A 66 1.34 10.95 14.39
C ASN A 66 1.46 11.26 15.89
N LYS A 67 2.06 10.37 16.67
CA LYS A 67 2.33 10.52 18.11
C LYS A 67 3.83 10.69 18.40
N GLY A 68 4.68 10.69 17.36
CA GLY A 68 6.12 10.91 17.45
C GLY A 68 6.96 9.65 17.63
N SER A 69 6.36 8.45 17.66
CA SER A 69 7.13 7.20 17.71
C SER A 69 7.88 7.02 16.39
N THR A 70 9.16 6.68 16.45
CA THR A 70 9.91 6.28 15.25
C THR A 70 9.63 4.82 14.97
N ILE A 71 9.38 4.50 13.70
CA ILE A 71 9.08 3.15 13.23
C ILE A 71 10.11 2.80 12.16
N THR A 72 10.69 1.62 12.30
CA THR A 72 11.58 1.02 11.31
C THR A 72 11.00 -0.32 10.89
N GLY A 73 11.32 -0.79 9.70
CA GLY A 73 10.82 -2.06 9.23
C GLY A 73 11.36 -2.45 7.87
N ARG A 74 10.74 -3.47 7.30
CA ARG A 74 11.03 -3.95 5.96
C ARG A 74 9.74 -4.39 5.29
N ILE A 75 9.63 -4.12 4.00
CA ILE A 75 8.66 -4.74 3.10
C ILE A 75 9.41 -5.64 2.12
N THR A 76 8.84 -6.80 1.84
CA THR A 76 9.27 -7.70 0.76
C THR A 76 8.05 -8.00 -0.10
N GLU A 77 8.21 -8.01 -1.42
CA GLU A 77 7.16 -8.37 -2.37
C GLU A 77 7.70 -9.46 -3.29
N GLN A 78 6.97 -10.56 -3.42
CA GLN A 78 7.41 -11.71 -4.21
C GLN A 78 6.25 -12.35 -4.97
N LEU A 79 6.42 -12.48 -6.29
CA LEU A 79 5.54 -13.29 -7.14
C LEU A 79 5.68 -14.78 -6.75
N GLN A 80 4.55 -15.45 -6.59
CA GLN A 80 4.51 -16.90 -6.37
C GLN A 80 4.02 -17.61 -7.64
N ALA A 81 4.12 -18.94 -7.62
CA ALA A 81 3.57 -19.77 -8.69
C ALA A 81 2.06 -19.50 -8.87
N GLN A 82 1.60 -19.52 -10.13
CA GLN A 82 0.19 -19.36 -10.46
C GLN A 82 -0.67 -20.34 -9.66
N THR A 83 -1.80 -19.85 -9.16
CA THR A 83 -2.75 -20.61 -8.35
C THR A 83 -4.20 -20.30 -8.75
N THR A 84 -5.16 -20.69 -7.92
CA THR A 84 -6.56 -20.27 -8.02
C THR A 84 -6.94 -19.39 -6.85
N PHE A 85 -7.68 -18.32 -7.09
CA PHE A 85 -8.32 -17.49 -6.07
C PHE A 85 -9.81 -17.40 -6.36
N MET A 86 -10.65 -17.80 -5.40
CA MET A 86 -12.12 -17.81 -5.55
C MET A 86 -12.60 -18.54 -6.82
N GLY A 87 -11.92 -19.62 -7.21
CA GLY A 87 -12.26 -20.43 -8.39
C GLY A 87 -11.73 -19.89 -9.73
N ALA A 88 -11.07 -18.73 -9.76
CA ALA A 88 -10.42 -18.18 -10.95
C ALA A 88 -8.90 -18.39 -10.91
N ALA A 89 -8.27 -18.60 -12.08
CA ALA A 89 -6.82 -18.63 -12.18
C ALA A 89 -6.22 -17.26 -11.81
N ALA A 90 -5.16 -17.27 -10.99
CA ALA A 90 -4.59 -16.06 -10.42
C ALA A 90 -3.05 -16.10 -10.33
N LEU A 91 -2.43 -14.93 -10.48
CA LEU A 91 -1.02 -14.65 -10.20
C LEU A 91 -0.91 -14.02 -8.80
N PRO A 92 -0.49 -14.80 -7.79
CA PRO A 92 -0.31 -14.32 -6.41
C PRO A 92 1.00 -13.53 -6.27
N VAL A 93 0.93 -12.34 -5.68
CA VAL A 93 2.08 -11.55 -5.20
C VAL A 93 1.98 -11.44 -3.68
N VAL A 94 2.93 -12.03 -2.98
CA VAL A 94 3.01 -12.02 -1.52
C VAL A 94 3.81 -10.81 -1.07
N ALA A 95 3.20 -9.96 -0.25
CA ALA A 95 3.87 -8.91 0.49
C ALA A 95 4.05 -9.36 1.95
N GLN A 96 5.28 -9.34 2.46
CA GLN A 96 5.56 -9.54 3.88
C GLN A 96 6.15 -8.25 4.45
N THR A 97 5.62 -7.83 5.59
CA THR A 97 6.07 -6.64 6.30
C THR A 97 6.42 -6.97 7.74
N GLN A 98 7.45 -6.31 8.25
CA GLN A 98 7.89 -6.39 9.64
C GLN A 98 8.25 -5.00 10.12
N PHE A 99 7.75 -4.60 11.29
CA PHE A 99 7.94 -3.27 11.86
C PHE A 99 8.33 -3.34 13.33
N THR A 100 9.23 -2.45 13.72
CA THR A 100 9.63 -2.20 15.10
C THR A 100 9.51 -0.71 15.40
N ALA A 101 8.76 -0.38 16.44
CA ALA A 101 8.63 0.98 16.95
C ALA A 101 9.67 1.25 18.04
N SER A 102 10.05 2.52 18.23
CA SER A 102 11.05 2.96 19.20
C SER A 102 10.69 2.67 20.65
N ASN A 103 9.42 2.40 20.94
CA ASN A 103 8.93 1.97 22.25
C ASN A 103 9.01 0.44 22.46
N GLY A 104 9.63 -0.30 21.53
CA GLY A 104 9.74 -1.76 21.59
C GLY A 104 8.54 -2.51 21.01
N GLY A 105 7.53 -1.81 20.48
CA GLY A 105 6.41 -2.44 19.79
C GLY A 105 6.87 -3.16 18.52
N PHE A 106 6.36 -4.37 18.29
CA PHE A 106 6.66 -5.17 17.11
C PHE A 106 5.38 -5.58 16.39
N ALA A 107 5.42 -5.60 15.06
CA ALA A 107 4.33 -6.04 14.20
C ALA A 107 4.88 -6.73 12.95
N ALA A 108 4.18 -7.76 12.48
CA ALA A 108 4.47 -8.38 11.20
C ALA A 108 3.15 -8.84 10.57
N ALA A 109 3.05 -8.81 9.24
CA ALA A 109 2.00 -9.54 8.56
C ALA A 109 2.39 -9.99 7.16
N THR A 110 1.62 -10.95 6.65
CA THR A 110 1.70 -11.43 5.28
C THR A 110 0.37 -11.16 4.57
N VAL A 111 0.44 -10.56 3.39
CA VAL A 111 -0.72 -10.33 2.52
C VAL A 111 -0.39 -10.85 1.12
N THR A 112 -1.29 -11.62 0.55
CA THR A 112 -1.21 -12.08 -0.83
C THR A 112 -2.22 -11.32 -1.67
N SER A 113 -1.72 -10.57 -2.64
CA SER A 113 -2.50 -9.89 -3.68
C SER A 113 -2.68 -10.83 -4.86
N TYR A 114 -3.91 -11.00 -5.34
CA TYR A 114 -4.22 -11.89 -6.47
C TYR A 114 -4.58 -11.09 -7.70
N PHE A 115 -3.88 -11.36 -8.82
CA PHE A 115 -4.15 -10.73 -10.11
C PHE A 115 -4.63 -11.75 -11.13
N SER A 116 -5.42 -11.34 -12.12
CA SER A 116 -5.77 -12.22 -13.24
C SER A 116 -4.53 -12.56 -14.09
N THR A 117 -4.60 -13.70 -14.79
CA THR A 117 -3.47 -14.23 -15.57
C THR A 117 -3.37 -13.66 -16.99
N ASP A 118 -4.47 -13.09 -17.53
CA ASP A 118 -4.46 -12.48 -18.86
C ASP A 118 -3.70 -11.16 -18.85
N ALA A 119 -2.57 -11.14 -19.58
CA ALA A 119 -1.70 -9.99 -19.65
C ALA A 119 -2.33 -8.76 -20.34
N SER A 120 -3.27 -8.99 -21.26
CA SER A 120 -3.93 -7.91 -22.00
C SER A 120 -5.08 -7.26 -21.23
N SER A 121 -5.62 -7.96 -20.23
CA SER A 121 -6.81 -7.53 -19.47
C SER A 121 -6.63 -7.74 -17.97
N ARG A 122 -5.45 -7.40 -17.45
CA ARG A 122 -5.08 -7.68 -16.06
C ARG A 122 -5.98 -6.96 -15.06
N LYS A 123 -6.46 -7.68 -14.05
CA LYS A 123 -7.37 -7.21 -13.00
C LYS A 123 -6.82 -7.58 -11.64
N PHE A 124 -7.09 -6.75 -10.65
CA PHE A 124 -6.92 -7.12 -9.25
C PHE A 124 -8.16 -7.90 -8.79
N LEU A 125 -7.98 -9.13 -8.28
CA LEU A 125 -9.05 -10.05 -7.93
C LEU A 125 -9.41 -9.98 -6.44
N GLY A 126 -8.45 -9.55 -5.62
CA GLY A 126 -8.60 -9.41 -4.18
C GLY A 126 -7.34 -9.76 -3.42
N VAL A 127 -7.48 -9.92 -2.11
CA VAL A 127 -6.39 -10.24 -1.20
C VAL A 127 -6.75 -11.40 -0.28
N SER A 128 -5.72 -12.12 0.15
CA SER A 128 -5.77 -12.99 1.32
C SER A 128 -4.56 -12.73 2.19
N GLY A 129 -4.77 -12.38 3.44
CA GLY A 129 -3.72 -12.28 4.45
C GLY A 129 -4.03 -13.19 5.64
N ASP A 130 -3.26 -13.02 6.71
CA ASP A 130 -3.30 -13.87 7.91
C ASP A 130 -4.70 -14.00 8.54
N VAL A 131 -5.56 -13.00 8.33
CA VAL A 131 -6.86 -12.88 9.00
C VAL A 131 -7.98 -12.27 8.14
N VAL A 132 -7.66 -11.86 6.91
CA VAL A 132 -8.59 -11.20 5.99
C VAL A 132 -8.55 -11.90 4.65
N THR A 133 -9.71 -12.28 4.14
CA THR A 133 -9.88 -12.59 2.72
C THR A 133 -10.90 -11.61 2.18
N ALA A 134 -10.48 -10.78 1.24
CA ALA A 134 -11.35 -9.86 0.54
C ALA A 134 -11.41 -10.25 -0.93
N SER A 135 -12.62 -10.50 -1.41
CA SER A 135 -12.87 -10.84 -2.81
C SER A 135 -13.57 -9.70 -3.51
N SER A 136 -13.33 -9.57 -4.81
CA SER A 136 -13.93 -8.53 -5.62
C SER A 136 -15.45 -8.64 -5.69
N SER A 137 -16.15 -7.55 -5.36
CA SER A 137 -17.52 -7.30 -5.79
C SER A 137 -17.58 -6.66 -7.18
N SER A 138 -16.51 -5.95 -7.57
CA SER A 138 -16.31 -5.44 -8.93
C SER A 138 -14.81 -5.35 -9.22
N THR A 139 -14.42 -5.55 -10.49
CA THR A 139 -13.03 -5.44 -10.94
C THR A 139 -12.98 -4.72 -12.27
N PHE A 140 -11.99 -3.85 -12.44
CA PHE A 140 -11.70 -3.18 -13.70
C PHE A 140 -10.32 -3.60 -14.21
N VAL A 141 -10.12 -3.49 -15.53
CA VAL A 141 -8.81 -3.70 -16.12
C VAL A 141 -7.87 -2.59 -15.64
N ILE A 142 -6.72 -2.99 -15.13
CA ILE A 142 -5.63 -2.08 -14.79
C ILE A 142 -4.86 -1.85 -16.08
N PRO A 143 -4.71 -0.59 -16.53
CA PRO A 143 -3.97 -0.32 -17.74
C PRO A 143 -2.49 -0.70 -17.56
N GLN A 144 -1.86 -1.18 -18.63
CA GLN A 144 -0.43 -1.55 -18.60
C GLN A 144 0.46 -0.30 -18.54
N THR A 145 0.01 0.78 -19.18
CA THR A 145 0.67 2.09 -19.21
C THR A 145 -0.35 3.20 -18.97
N ALA A 146 0.11 4.31 -18.41
CA ALA A 146 -0.69 5.52 -18.23
C ALA A 146 0.23 6.76 -18.24
N ASN A 147 -0.36 7.93 -18.43
CA ASN A 147 0.35 9.21 -18.41
C ASN A 147 0.15 9.93 -17.07
N ILE A 148 1.02 10.90 -16.77
CA ILE A 148 0.84 11.77 -15.60
C ILE A 148 -0.48 12.53 -15.73
N GLY A 149 -1.30 12.48 -14.67
CA GLY A 149 -2.66 13.03 -14.64
C GLY A 149 -3.75 11.97 -14.80
N ASP A 150 -3.42 10.78 -15.31
CA ASP A 150 -4.36 9.68 -15.42
C ASP A 150 -4.72 9.09 -14.05
N SER A 151 -5.93 8.55 -13.95
CA SER A 151 -6.42 7.87 -12.77
C SER A 151 -7.48 6.83 -13.10
N GLY A 152 -7.70 5.89 -12.19
CA GLY A 152 -8.71 4.86 -12.37
C GLY A 152 -9.06 4.11 -11.09
N VAL A 153 -10.03 3.22 -11.22
CA VAL A 153 -10.49 2.32 -10.16
C VAL A 153 -9.99 0.92 -10.49
N MET A 154 -9.38 0.22 -9.54
CA MET A 154 -9.03 -1.20 -9.71
C MET A 154 -10.23 -2.10 -9.40
N GLY A 155 -11.01 -1.75 -8.38
CA GLY A 155 -12.22 -2.46 -8.03
C GLY A 155 -12.75 -2.12 -6.64
N THR A 156 -13.81 -2.81 -6.27
CA THR A 156 -14.35 -2.83 -4.91
C THR A 156 -14.34 -4.25 -4.39
N TYR A 157 -13.97 -4.41 -3.12
CA TYR A 157 -13.72 -5.69 -2.48
C TYR A 157 -14.49 -5.73 -1.17
N THR A 158 -15.04 -6.89 -0.85
CA THR A 158 -15.71 -7.11 0.44
C THR A 158 -14.98 -8.20 1.17
N ASP A 159 -14.62 -7.94 2.42
CA ASP A 159 -13.99 -8.93 3.27
C ASP A 159 -15.02 -9.87 3.93
N ASN A 160 -14.53 -10.90 4.59
CA ASN A 160 -15.32 -11.87 5.35
C ASN A 160 -16.06 -11.27 6.56
N ALA A 161 -15.76 -10.03 6.95
CA ALA A 161 -16.44 -9.29 8.00
C ALA A 161 -17.47 -8.27 7.46
N GLY A 162 -17.59 -8.13 6.14
CA GLY A 162 -18.51 -7.21 5.47
C GLY A 162 -17.97 -5.79 5.30
N PHE A 163 -16.68 -5.54 5.57
CA PHE A 163 -16.03 -4.27 5.26
C PHE A 163 -15.86 -4.16 3.76
N VAL A 164 -16.05 -2.95 3.22
CA VAL A 164 -15.96 -2.68 1.79
C VAL A 164 -14.75 -1.80 1.53
N THR A 165 -13.79 -2.31 0.76
CA THR A 165 -12.61 -1.57 0.34
C THR A 165 -12.73 -1.18 -1.13
N SER A 166 -12.59 0.11 -1.42
CA SER A 166 -12.37 0.62 -2.78
C SER A 166 -10.88 0.81 -3.02
N VAL A 167 -10.39 0.34 -4.15
CA VAL A 167 -8.99 0.50 -4.55
C VAL A 167 -8.93 1.36 -5.81
N THR A 168 -8.21 2.48 -5.72
CA THR A 168 -8.01 3.41 -6.84
C THR A 168 -6.53 3.66 -7.08
N TRP A 169 -6.19 4.11 -8.28
CA TRP A 169 -4.85 4.50 -8.65
C TRP A 169 -4.86 5.86 -9.37
N ARG A 170 -3.73 6.56 -9.30
CA ARG A 170 -3.46 7.75 -10.12
C ARG A 170 -1.96 7.92 -10.33
N LEU A 171 -1.60 8.60 -11.42
CA LEU A 171 -0.23 9.05 -11.69
C LEU A 171 -0.10 10.55 -11.44
N GLU A 172 0.83 10.92 -10.59
CA GLU A 172 1.23 12.30 -10.34
C GLU A 172 2.67 12.54 -10.83
N ASP A 173 3.07 13.80 -11.00
CA ASP A 173 4.45 14.13 -11.36
C ASP A 173 5.42 13.75 -10.22
N GLY A 174 6.38 12.89 -10.56
CA GLY A 174 7.48 12.48 -9.69
C GLY A 174 8.72 13.37 -9.82
N LEU A 175 8.70 14.31 -10.77
CA LEU A 175 9.82 15.15 -11.21
C LEU A 175 10.96 14.34 -11.85
N ASN A 176 11.77 15.04 -12.64
CA ASN A 176 13.01 14.53 -13.21
C ASN A 176 12.82 13.24 -14.05
N GLY A 177 11.75 13.17 -14.85
CA GLY A 177 11.49 12.03 -15.73
C GLY A 177 10.76 10.87 -15.06
N ASN A 178 10.28 11.04 -13.82
CA ASN A 178 9.61 10.00 -13.04
C ASN A 178 8.15 10.36 -12.77
N ALA A 179 7.34 9.34 -12.47
CA ALA A 179 5.97 9.51 -11.99
C ALA A 179 5.82 8.98 -10.56
N LYS A 180 4.82 9.48 -9.84
CA LYS A 180 4.33 8.88 -8.60
C LYS A 180 3.09 8.06 -8.90
N LEU A 181 3.19 6.74 -8.79
CA LEU A 181 2.04 5.85 -8.78
C LEU A 181 1.45 5.82 -7.38
N VAL A 182 0.29 6.45 -7.20
CA VAL A 182 -0.43 6.49 -5.94
C VAL A 182 -1.59 5.51 -5.98
N ILE A 183 -1.55 4.49 -5.12
CA ILE A 183 -2.63 3.52 -4.91
C ILE A 183 -3.29 3.83 -3.57
N LEU A 184 -4.61 4.06 -3.57
CA LEU A 184 -5.40 4.30 -2.38
C LEU A 184 -6.35 3.13 -2.14
N ASN A 185 -6.28 2.57 -0.95
CA ASN A 185 -7.26 1.65 -0.39
C ASN A 185 -8.11 2.42 0.62
N LEU A 186 -9.40 2.58 0.35
CA LEU A 186 -10.37 3.20 1.25
C LEU A 186 -11.32 2.12 1.75
N THR A 187 -11.26 1.81 3.03
CA THR A 187 -12.11 0.79 3.65
C THR A 187 -13.22 1.43 4.46
N MET A 188 -14.44 0.95 4.24
CA MET A 188 -15.65 1.40 4.90
C MET A 188 -16.29 0.28 5.71
N ASN A 189 -16.80 0.64 6.88
CA ASN A 189 -17.65 -0.18 7.72
C ASN A 189 -19.01 0.52 7.86
N ASN A 190 -20.07 -0.09 7.32
CA ASN A 190 -21.42 0.51 7.31
C ASN A 190 -21.45 1.97 6.80
N ALA A 191 -20.77 2.22 5.67
CA ALA A 191 -20.64 3.54 5.03
C ALA A 191 -19.88 4.61 5.83
N VAL A 192 -19.20 4.23 6.92
CA VAL A 192 -18.25 5.08 7.65
C VAL A 192 -16.84 4.65 7.29
N VAL A 193 -15.95 5.61 7.05
CA VAL A 193 -14.53 5.32 6.82
C VAL A 193 -13.93 4.67 8.07
N ASP A 194 -13.37 3.48 7.91
CA ASP A 194 -12.70 2.74 8.99
C ASP A 194 -11.18 2.95 8.93
N ASN A 195 -10.61 2.73 7.75
CA ASN A 195 -9.18 2.90 7.52
C ASN A 195 -8.87 3.30 6.08
N THR A 196 -7.70 3.94 5.92
CA THR A 196 -7.09 4.15 4.60
C THR A 196 -5.66 3.62 4.59
N LEU A 197 -5.24 3.14 3.43
CA LEU A 197 -3.87 2.79 3.12
C LEU A 197 -3.53 3.40 1.76
N THR A 198 -2.59 4.33 1.76
CA THR A 198 -2.02 4.92 0.55
C THR A 198 -0.63 4.36 0.37
N SER A 199 -0.34 3.80 -0.81
CA SER A 199 1.01 3.43 -1.24
C SER A 199 1.40 4.30 -2.42
N THR A 200 2.48 5.04 -2.28
CA THR A 200 3.02 5.91 -3.32
C THR A 200 4.36 5.36 -3.76
N TYR A 201 4.46 4.96 -5.02
CA TYR A 201 5.70 4.49 -5.63
C TYR A 201 6.27 5.57 -6.53
N LEU A 202 7.55 5.91 -6.37
CA LEU A 202 8.26 6.67 -7.40
C LEU A 202 8.71 5.69 -8.48
N ILE A 203 8.27 5.90 -9.72
CA ILE A 203 8.50 4.97 -10.82
C ILE A 203 9.17 5.66 -12.02
N GLN A 204 10.02 4.89 -12.70
CA GLN A 204 10.56 5.23 -14.01
C GLN A 204 9.54 4.90 -15.13
N PRO A 205 9.75 5.37 -16.38
CA PRO A 205 8.83 5.08 -17.49
C PRO A 205 8.56 3.59 -17.75
N ASP A 206 9.54 2.73 -17.48
CA ASP A 206 9.41 1.28 -17.61
C ASP A 206 8.70 0.59 -16.43
N GLY A 207 8.23 1.36 -15.45
CA GLY A 207 7.57 0.87 -14.24
C GLY A 207 8.52 0.45 -13.13
N THR A 208 9.85 0.54 -13.32
CA THR A 208 10.84 0.26 -12.27
C THR A 208 10.57 1.18 -11.07
N ARG A 209 10.42 0.57 -9.89
CA ARG A 209 10.16 1.29 -8.63
C ARG A 209 11.48 1.73 -8.01
N LEU A 210 11.58 3.02 -7.72
CA LEU A 210 12.75 3.62 -7.05
C LEU A 210 12.54 3.72 -5.54
N SER A 211 11.31 4.05 -5.12
CA SER A 211 10.99 4.22 -3.70
C SER A 211 9.51 3.92 -3.44
N VAL A 212 9.20 3.74 -2.16
CA VAL A 212 7.84 3.58 -1.65
C VAL A 212 7.62 4.50 -0.46
N GLU A 213 6.46 5.15 -0.42
CA GLU A 213 5.89 5.74 0.78
C GLU A 213 4.57 5.03 1.10
N ILE A 214 4.39 4.64 2.36
CA ILE A 214 3.16 4.03 2.86
C ILE A 214 2.59 4.95 3.92
N VAL A 215 1.35 5.39 3.73
CA VAL A 215 0.59 6.16 4.71
C VAL A 215 -0.65 5.38 5.08
N THR A 216 -0.79 5.02 6.35
CA THR A 216 -2.00 4.38 6.88
C THR A 216 -2.70 5.29 7.85
N LEU A 217 -4.03 5.33 7.79
CA LEU A 217 -4.90 5.92 8.80
C LEU A 217 -5.81 4.82 9.35
N ASN A 218 -5.88 4.72 10.68
CA ASN A 218 -6.96 4.00 11.37
C ASN A 218 -7.81 5.01 12.13
N VAL A 219 -9.08 5.13 11.75
CA VAL A 219 -10.00 6.12 12.34
C VAL A 219 -10.33 5.76 13.79
N ASN A 220 -10.54 4.48 14.08
CA ASN A 220 -10.94 4.00 15.41
C ASN A 220 -9.90 4.30 16.50
N VAL A 221 -8.61 4.23 16.18
CA VAL A 221 -7.52 4.56 17.12
C VAL A 221 -6.84 5.90 16.84
N SER A 222 -7.31 6.65 15.84
CA SER A 222 -6.77 7.94 15.40
C SER A 222 -5.25 7.91 15.19
N LEU A 223 -4.75 6.82 14.61
CA LEU A 223 -3.34 6.60 14.33
C LEU A 223 -3.06 6.83 12.85
N ILE A 224 -2.05 7.65 12.58
CA ILE A 224 -1.48 7.79 11.25
C ILE A 224 -0.04 7.29 11.33
N VAL A 225 0.35 6.44 10.40
CA VAL A 225 1.73 5.98 10.25
C VAL A 225 2.19 6.33 8.84
N THR A 226 3.35 6.97 8.74
CA THR A 226 4.02 7.26 7.48
C THR A 226 5.36 6.55 7.47
N LEU A 227 5.60 5.74 6.45
CA LEU A 227 6.83 4.96 6.26
C LEU A 227 7.37 5.19 4.87
N ARG A 228 8.70 5.23 4.72
CA ARG A 228 9.39 5.46 3.46
C ARG A 228 10.57 4.52 3.32
N GLY A 229 10.80 4.06 2.10
CA GLY A 229 11.98 3.27 1.76
C GLY A 229 12.34 3.36 0.28
N THR A 230 13.49 2.82 -0.05
CA THR A 230 14.06 2.72 -1.41
C THR A 230 14.18 1.24 -1.76
N TYR A 231 13.84 0.90 -3.01
CA TYR A 231 13.98 -0.47 -3.53
C TYR A 231 15.39 -0.74 -4.06
#